data_AF-A0A956TMW6-F1
#
_entry.id   AF-A0A956TMW6-F1
#
_cell.length_a   1.000
_cell.length_b   1.000
_cell.length_c   1.000
_cell.angle_alpha   90.00
_cell.angle_beta   90.00
_cell.angle_gamma   90.00
#
_symmetry.space_group_name_H-M   'P 1'
#
loop_
_entity.id
_entity.type
_entity.pdbx_description
1 polymer ?
#
loop_
_entity_poly.entity_id
_entity_poly.type
_entity_poly.pdbx_seq_one_letter_code
_entity_poly.pdbx_strand_id
1 'polypeptide(L)'
;MTVQDKIIKRLDKAIEAGSAVINSPGFNSAYADEGLYFAFKAHGLACLVDVLGANHSYTKSFEKMFVDAGRRSEADGGKRLLQTVREDFKAGYLHSVKELINAEVFSDFIEMAEYLLTDGYKDPAAVLGGAVLEEHLRKLCDKNGISLTFLDNKGDTRQKKASALNDDLTKAGVYTKVQQKNVTGWQGIRNEAAHGNFSAYNSEEVRLMLSGITAFIASLPA
;
A
#
# COMPACT_ATOMS: atom_id res chain seq x y z
N MET A 1 4.03 -9.46 -11.38
CA MET A 1 4.40 -8.03 -11.38
C MET A 1 3.68 -7.40 -10.22
N THR A 2 4.41 -6.90 -9.23
CA THR A 2 3.83 -6.33 -7.99
C THR A 2 3.15 -4.99 -8.28
N VAL A 3 2.28 -4.52 -7.38
CA VAL A 3 1.66 -3.18 -7.49
C VAL A 3 2.74 -2.08 -7.49
N GLN A 4 3.79 -2.26 -6.68
CA GLN A 4 4.95 -1.37 -6.65
C GLN A 4 5.65 -1.30 -8.03
N ASP A 5 5.83 -2.44 -8.70
CA ASP A 5 6.41 -2.49 -10.06
C ASP A 5 5.54 -1.75 -11.08
N LYS A 6 4.20 -1.86 -10.96
CA LYS A 6 3.26 -1.14 -11.84
C LYS A 6 3.39 0.37 -11.69
N ILE A 7 3.48 0.86 -10.45
CA ILE A 7 3.63 2.30 -10.14
C ILE A 7 4.98 2.82 -10.66
N ILE A 8 6.08 2.11 -10.37
CA ILE A 8 7.41 2.50 -10.86
C ILE A 8 7.41 2.55 -12.39
N LYS A 9 6.84 1.54 -13.06
CA LYS A 9 6.74 1.51 -14.52
C LYS A 9 5.91 2.67 -15.08
N ARG A 10 4.89 3.12 -14.35
CA ARG A 10 4.07 4.26 -14.76
C ARG A 10 4.82 5.58 -14.61
N LEU A 11 5.56 5.76 -13.52
CA LEU A 11 6.45 6.91 -13.31
C LEU A 11 7.57 6.94 -14.36
N ASP A 12 8.18 5.79 -14.67
CA ASP A 12 9.22 5.66 -15.70
C ASP A 12 8.69 6.11 -17.08
N LYS A 13 7.49 5.69 -17.48
CA LYS A 13 6.84 6.16 -18.72
C LYS A 13 6.62 7.68 -18.74
N ALA A 14 6.23 8.28 -17.61
CA ALA A 14 6.05 9.73 -17.52
C ALA A 14 7.41 10.47 -17.64
N ILE A 15 8.48 9.93 -17.04
CA ILE A 15 9.84 10.46 -17.13
C ILE A 15 10.40 10.34 -18.56
N GLU A 16 10.09 9.25 -19.25
CA GLU A 16 10.43 9.04 -20.67
C GLU A 16 9.74 10.06 -21.56
N ALA A 17 8.45 10.34 -21.34
CA ALA A 17 7.73 11.39 -22.05
C ALA A 17 8.40 12.77 -21.87
N GLY A 18 8.80 13.13 -20.65
CA GLY A 18 9.55 14.37 -20.42
C GLY A 18 10.92 14.38 -21.12
N SER A 19 11.59 13.23 -21.19
CA SER A 19 12.85 13.09 -21.93
C SER A 19 12.66 13.27 -23.44
N ALA A 20 11.54 12.80 -24.01
CA ALA A 20 11.20 13.01 -25.41
C ALA A 20 11.01 14.49 -25.73
N VAL A 21 10.35 15.25 -24.85
CA VAL A 21 10.22 16.71 -24.96
C VAL A 21 11.59 17.37 -24.96
N ILE A 22 12.44 17.02 -23.97
CA ILE A 22 13.78 17.60 -23.82
C ILE A 22 14.69 17.23 -24.99
N ASN A 23 14.55 16.07 -25.62
CA ASN A 23 15.41 15.65 -26.72
C ASN A 23 14.86 16.03 -28.10
N SER A 24 13.63 16.55 -28.17
CA SER A 24 13.03 16.99 -29.43
C SER A 24 13.82 18.17 -30.03
N PRO A 25 14.07 18.16 -31.35
CA PRO A 25 14.59 19.33 -32.04
C PRO A 25 13.48 20.40 -32.08
N GLY A 26 13.53 21.34 -31.13
CA GLY A 26 12.60 22.47 -31.10
C GLY A 26 12.86 23.47 -32.22
N PHE A 27 11.84 24.29 -32.55
CA PHE A 27 11.92 25.38 -33.54
C PHE A 27 13.02 26.42 -33.19
N ASN A 28 13.36 26.53 -31.90
CA ASN A 28 14.49 27.28 -31.35
C ASN A 28 14.94 26.62 -30.03
N SER A 29 16.19 26.79 -29.58
CA SER A 29 16.75 25.99 -28.48
C SER A 29 16.00 26.11 -27.13
N ALA A 30 15.25 27.20 -26.93
CA ALA A 30 14.51 27.52 -25.71
C ALA A 30 13.09 26.92 -25.62
N TYR A 31 12.46 26.58 -26.76
CA TYR A 31 11.07 26.12 -26.81
C TYR A 31 10.99 24.65 -27.23
N ALA A 32 10.07 23.91 -26.61
CA ALA A 32 9.85 22.51 -26.91
C ALA A 32 8.86 22.31 -28.05
N ASP A 33 8.85 21.11 -28.62
CA ASP A 33 7.74 20.67 -29.47
C ASP A 33 6.41 20.72 -28.69
N GLU A 34 5.44 21.46 -29.19
CA GLU A 34 4.19 21.76 -28.51
C GLU A 34 3.33 20.50 -28.27
N GLY A 35 3.32 19.57 -29.22
CA GLY A 35 2.57 18.32 -29.12
C GLY A 35 3.15 17.39 -28.06
N LEU A 36 4.47 17.20 -28.08
CA LEU A 36 5.18 16.42 -27.07
C LEU A 36 5.05 17.06 -25.68
N TYR A 37 5.15 18.39 -25.60
CA TYR A 37 5.01 19.12 -24.34
C TYR A 37 3.61 18.93 -23.73
N PHE A 38 2.55 19.07 -24.53
CA PHE A 38 1.18 18.84 -24.08
C PHE A 38 0.97 17.40 -23.61
N ALA A 39 1.45 16.42 -24.39
CA ALA A 39 1.36 15.01 -24.03
C ALA A 39 2.10 14.73 -22.71
N PHE A 40 3.30 15.28 -22.53
CA PHE A 40 4.06 15.14 -21.29
C PHE A 40 3.31 15.75 -20.09
N LYS A 41 2.79 16.97 -20.22
CA LYS A 41 1.98 17.61 -19.17
C LYS A 41 0.80 16.73 -18.77
N ALA A 42 0.02 16.28 -19.75
CA ALA A 42 -1.17 15.47 -19.52
C ALA A 42 -0.82 14.12 -18.86
N HIS A 43 0.18 13.41 -19.40
CA HIS A 43 0.61 12.13 -18.86
C HIS A 43 1.23 12.24 -17.47
N GLY A 44 2.08 13.24 -17.24
CA GLY A 44 2.70 13.49 -15.93
C GLY A 44 1.67 13.81 -14.86
N LEU A 45 0.71 14.70 -15.18
CA LEU A 45 -0.36 15.06 -14.25
C LEU A 45 -1.26 13.85 -13.93
N ALA A 46 -1.73 13.13 -14.95
CA ALA A 46 -2.55 11.94 -14.75
C ALA A 46 -1.82 10.86 -13.94
N CYS A 47 -0.51 10.68 -14.17
CA CYS A 47 0.30 9.76 -13.37
C CYS A 47 0.38 10.20 -11.90
N LEU A 48 0.60 11.47 -11.62
CA LEU A 48 0.72 11.97 -10.25
C LEU A 48 -0.62 11.96 -9.50
N VAL A 49 -1.73 12.28 -10.18
CA VAL A 49 -3.07 12.17 -9.60
C VAL A 49 -3.37 10.72 -9.23
N ASP A 50 -3.07 9.77 -10.10
CA ASP A 50 -3.34 8.35 -9.83
C ASP A 50 -2.43 7.77 -8.73
N VAL A 51 -1.17 8.21 -8.65
CA VAL A 51 -0.21 7.67 -7.68
C VAL A 51 -0.31 8.36 -6.31
N LEU A 52 -0.50 9.68 -6.28
CA LEU A 52 -0.41 10.50 -5.06
C LEU A 52 -1.74 11.15 -4.65
N GLY A 53 -2.71 11.22 -5.56
CA GLY A 53 -3.92 12.02 -5.43
C GLY A 53 -3.73 13.47 -5.90
N ALA A 54 -4.86 14.11 -6.27
CA ALA A 54 -4.88 15.49 -6.77
C ALA A 54 -4.39 16.53 -5.75
N ASN A 55 -4.53 16.24 -4.46
CA ASN A 55 -4.23 17.19 -3.39
C ASN A 55 -2.77 17.17 -2.91
N HIS A 56 -1.96 16.21 -3.35
CA HIS A 56 -0.58 16.04 -2.92
C HIS A 56 0.31 17.23 -3.34
N SER A 57 1.30 17.57 -2.52
CA SER A 57 2.23 18.68 -2.77
C SER A 57 2.93 18.55 -4.12
N TYR A 58 3.46 17.37 -4.43
CA TYR A 58 4.05 17.08 -5.74
C TYR A 58 3.08 17.25 -6.92
N THR A 59 1.84 16.78 -6.80
CA THR A 59 0.83 16.93 -7.86
C THR A 59 0.53 18.41 -8.13
N LYS A 60 0.30 19.19 -7.06
CA LYS A 60 0.06 20.65 -7.18
C LYS A 60 1.26 21.40 -7.72
N SER A 61 2.47 21.04 -7.30
CA SER A 61 3.71 21.66 -7.81
C SER A 61 3.91 21.37 -9.29
N PHE A 62 3.67 20.13 -9.73
CA PHE A 62 3.75 19.76 -11.13
C PHE A 62 2.74 20.55 -11.95
N GLU A 63 1.47 20.59 -11.56
CA GLU A 63 0.42 21.34 -12.28
C GLU A 63 0.79 22.83 -12.46
N LYS A 64 1.31 23.47 -11.40
CA LYS A 64 1.73 24.88 -11.42
C LYS A 64 2.97 25.16 -12.27
N MET A 65 3.73 24.16 -12.69
CA MET A 65 4.91 24.36 -13.55
C MET A 65 4.53 24.61 -15.03
N PHE A 66 3.30 24.30 -15.44
CA PHE A 66 2.89 24.34 -16.85
C PHE A 66 1.85 25.44 -17.10
N VAL A 67 2.32 26.69 -17.24
CA VAL A 67 1.51 27.92 -17.25
C VAL A 67 1.60 28.69 -18.58
N ASP A 68 1.70 28.00 -19.72
CA ASP A 68 1.33 28.49 -21.07
C ASP A 68 2.45 28.70 -22.12
N ALA A 69 3.74 28.62 -21.78
CA ALA A 69 4.80 28.96 -22.74
C ALA A 69 5.54 27.77 -23.39
N GLY A 70 5.20 26.51 -23.06
CA GLY A 70 5.81 25.34 -23.72
C GLY A 70 7.33 25.28 -23.57
N ARG A 71 7.89 25.82 -22.48
CA ARG A 71 9.34 26.01 -22.37
C ARG A 71 10.04 24.69 -22.05
N ARG A 72 11.22 24.50 -22.65
CA ARG A 72 12.04 23.31 -22.41
C ARG A 72 12.48 23.21 -20.94
N SER A 73 12.66 24.34 -20.26
CA SER A 73 12.97 24.40 -18.83
C SER A 73 11.83 23.92 -17.94
N GLU A 74 10.57 24.16 -18.32
CA GLU A 74 9.39 23.66 -17.62
C GLU A 74 9.29 22.14 -17.76
N ALA A 75 9.58 21.62 -18.97
CA ALA A 75 9.64 20.19 -19.21
C ALA A 75 10.76 19.50 -18.41
N ASP A 76 11.96 20.11 -18.34
CA ASP A 76 13.05 19.61 -17.48
C ASP A 76 12.67 19.64 -16.00
N GLY A 77 12.07 20.72 -15.52
CA GLY A 77 11.56 20.82 -14.15
C GLY A 77 10.53 19.75 -13.82
N GLY A 78 9.53 19.56 -14.68
CA GLY A 78 8.50 18.53 -14.52
C GLY A 78 9.09 17.11 -14.53
N LYS A 79 10.06 16.84 -15.42
CA LYS A 79 10.75 15.54 -15.47
C LYS A 79 11.50 15.28 -14.18
N ARG A 80 12.26 16.26 -13.68
CA ARG A 80 13.02 16.14 -12.42
C ARG A 80 12.08 15.88 -11.24
N LEU A 81 10.95 16.56 -11.18
CA LEU A 81 9.94 16.32 -10.14
C LEU A 81 9.43 14.86 -10.19
N LEU A 82 9.12 14.33 -11.37
CA LEU A 82 8.72 12.92 -11.52
C LEU A 82 9.83 11.95 -11.10
N GLN A 83 11.10 12.26 -11.39
CA GLN A 83 12.26 11.49 -10.91
C GLN A 83 12.34 11.51 -9.38
N THR A 84 12.18 12.67 -8.75
CA THR A 84 12.13 12.80 -7.28
C THR A 84 10.98 11.99 -6.69
N VAL A 85 9.77 12.06 -7.24
CA VAL A 85 8.62 11.26 -6.78
C VAL A 85 8.94 9.77 -6.85
N ARG A 86 9.58 9.32 -7.94
CA ARG A 86 9.98 7.93 -8.09
C ARG A 86 11.04 7.50 -7.08
N GLU A 87 12.01 8.36 -6.78
CA GLU A 87 13.05 8.11 -5.78
C GLU A 87 12.45 8.06 -4.37
N ASP A 88 11.61 9.02 -4.01
CA ASP A 88 10.88 9.06 -2.74
C ASP A 88 9.96 7.85 -2.56
N PHE A 89 9.30 7.42 -3.63
CA PHE A 89 8.50 6.20 -3.63
C PHE A 89 9.35 4.96 -3.32
N LYS A 90 10.51 4.83 -3.97
CA LYS A 90 11.45 3.72 -3.74
C LYS A 90 12.09 3.77 -2.35
N ALA A 91 12.35 4.96 -1.84
CA ALA A 91 12.88 5.18 -0.50
C ALA A 91 11.82 5.00 0.61
N GLY A 92 10.53 4.88 0.23
CA GLY A 92 9.43 4.66 1.16
C GLY A 92 8.93 5.93 1.86
N TYR A 93 9.28 7.12 1.37
CA TYR A 93 8.85 8.40 1.94
C TYR A 93 7.40 8.75 1.62
N LEU A 94 6.80 8.07 0.65
CA LEU A 94 5.39 8.24 0.27
C LEU A 94 4.49 7.25 1.02
N HIS A 95 4.43 7.41 2.35
CA HIS A 95 3.73 6.49 3.25
C HIS A 95 2.26 6.25 2.88
N SER A 96 1.54 7.29 2.46
CA SER A 96 0.14 7.18 2.05
C SER A 96 -0.06 6.25 0.84
N VAL A 97 0.88 6.25 -0.11
CA VAL A 97 0.81 5.38 -1.29
C VAL A 97 1.08 3.94 -0.89
N LYS A 98 2.04 3.72 0.01
CA LYS A 98 2.33 2.37 0.55
C LYS A 98 1.11 1.80 1.28
N GLU A 99 0.44 2.60 2.09
CA GLU A 99 -0.79 2.21 2.80
C GLU A 99 -1.92 1.85 1.83
N LEU A 100 -2.12 2.63 0.76
CA LEU A 100 -3.12 2.32 -0.29
C LEU A 100 -2.84 0.99 -0.98
N ILE A 101 -1.58 0.72 -1.34
CA ILE A 101 -1.17 -0.55 -1.96
C ILE A 101 -1.42 -1.72 -1.00
N ASN A 102 -1.09 -1.54 0.28
CA ASN A 102 -1.34 -2.56 1.28
C ASN A 102 -2.83 -2.88 1.40
N ALA A 103 -3.68 -1.85 1.44
CA ALA A 103 -5.12 -2.01 1.49
C ALA A 103 -5.67 -2.75 0.27
N GLU A 104 -5.21 -2.43 -0.94
CA GLU A 104 -5.60 -3.13 -2.18
C GLU A 104 -5.20 -4.62 -2.13
N VAL A 105 -3.94 -4.90 -1.80
CA VAL A 105 -3.45 -6.28 -1.72
C VAL A 105 -4.19 -7.09 -0.63
N PHE A 106 -4.48 -6.48 0.51
CA PHE A 106 -5.27 -7.13 1.56
C PHE A 106 -6.71 -7.37 1.12
N SER A 107 -7.32 -6.43 0.40
CA SER A 107 -8.67 -6.60 -0.17
C SER A 107 -8.71 -7.79 -1.11
N ASP A 108 -7.76 -7.90 -2.05
CA ASP A 108 -7.68 -9.02 -3.00
C ASP A 108 -7.61 -10.38 -2.26
N PHE A 109 -6.81 -10.48 -1.19
CA PHE A 109 -6.69 -11.70 -0.40
C PHE A 109 -7.92 -12.02 0.44
N ILE A 110 -8.62 -11.01 0.94
CA ILE A 110 -9.90 -11.23 1.64
C ILE A 110 -10.97 -11.67 0.64
N GLU A 111 -11.05 -11.07 -0.54
CA GLU A 111 -11.97 -11.50 -1.60
C GLU A 111 -11.70 -12.96 -2.03
N MET A 112 -10.43 -13.35 -2.13
CA MET A 112 -10.05 -14.75 -2.35
C MET A 112 -10.50 -15.66 -1.19
N ALA A 113 -10.38 -15.21 0.07
CA ALA A 113 -10.85 -15.98 1.22
C ALA A 113 -12.38 -16.12 1.25
N GLU A 114 -13.11 -15.07 0.88
CA GLU A 114 -14.57 -15.07 0.74
C GLU A 114 -15.03 -16.01 -0.38
N TYR A 115 -14.30 -16.03 -1.50
CA TYR A 115 -14.54 -16.98 -2.58
C TYR A 115 -14.37 -18.43 -2.11
N LEU A 116 -13.25 -18.74 -1.44
CA LEU A 116 -13.00 -20.07 -0.86
C LEU A 116 -14.10 -20.48 0.11
N LEU A 117 -14.54 -19.58 0.98
CA LEU A 117 -15.62 -19.84 1.92
C LEU A 117 -16.95 -20.16 1.21
N THR A 118 -17.25 -19.42 0.14
CA THR A 118 -18.46 -19.61 -0.68
C THR A 118 -18.44 -20.97 -1.39
N ASP A 119 -17.27 -21.43 -1.82
CA ASP A 119 -17.07 -22.73 -2.47
C ASP A 119 -16.95 -23.91 -1.46
N GLY A 120 -17.20 -23.65 -0.17
CA GLY A 120 -17.21 -24.66 0.89
C GLY A 120 -15.85 -24.94 1.53
N TYR A 121 -14.79 -24.24 1.12
CA TYR A 121 -13.45 -24.36 1.68
C TYR A 121 -13.26 -23.44 2.90
N LYS A 122 -13.99 -23.72 3.99
CA LYS A 122 -13.98 -22.89 5.20
C LYS A 122 -12.60 -22.81 5.87
N ASP A 123 -11.85 -23.91 5.90
CA ASP A 123 -10.58 -23.98 6.63
C ASP A 123 -9.46 -23.21 5.89
N PRO A 124 -9.28 -23.39 4.56
CA PRO A 124 -8.40 -22.52 3.78
C PRO A 124 -8.79 -21.04 3.82
N ALA A 125 -10.09 -20.72 3.82
CA ALA A 125 -10.56 -19.34 3.97
C ALA A 125 -10.15 -18.73 5.32
N ALA A 126 -10.31 -19.48 6.42
CA ALA A 126 -9.88 -19.06 7.76
C ALA A 126 -8.36 -18.82 7.84
N VAL A 127 -7.57 -19.70 7.24
CA VAL A 127 -6.10 -19.55 7.19
C VAL A 127 -5.71 -18.30 6.40
N LEU A 128 -6.29 -18.09 5.21
CA LEU A 128 -5.97 -16.95 4.35
C LEU A 128 -6.37 -15.62 5.00
N GLY A 129 -7.60 -15.50 5.48
CA GLY A 129 -8.06 -14.28 6.16
C GLY A 129 -7.24 -13.98 7.42
N GLY A 130 -6.90 -15.01 8.19
CA GLY A 130 -6.04 -14.85 9.35
C GLY A 130 -4.59 -14.46 9.01
N ALA A 131 -4.04 -14.93 7.89
CA ALA A 131 -2.73 -14.48 7.41
C ALA A 131 -2.74 -12.99 7.03
N VAL A 132 -3.81 -12.51 6.39
CA VAL A 132 -4.00 -11.07 6.10
C VAL A 132 -4.02 -10.26 7.40
N LEU A 133 -4.76 -10.71 8.41
CA LEU A 133 -4.80 -10.05 9.72
C LEU A 133 -3.40 -10.00 10.38
N GLU A 134 -2.64 -11.09 10.39
CA GLU A 134 -1.30 -11.14 10.97
C GLU A 134 -0.33 -10.16 10.28
N GLU A 135 -0.37 -10.10 8.95
CA GLU A 135 0.46 -9.19 8.16
C GLU A 135 0.06 -7.73 8.41
N HIS A 136 -1.24 -7.44 8.49
CA HIS A 136 -1.73 -6.10 8.82
C HIS A 136 -1.27 -5.64 10.23
N LEU A 137 -1.30 -6.52 11.23
CA LEU A 137 -0.79 -6.20 12.58
C LEU A 137 0.72 -5.89 12.55
N ARG A 138 1.51 -6.62 11.75
CA ARG A 138 2.95 -6.32 11.58
C ARG A 138 3.17 -4.95 10.98
N LYS A 139 2.43 -4.61 9.92
CA LYS A 139 2.52 -3.28 9.29
C LYS A 139 2.08 -2.16 10.22
N LEU A 140 1.04 -2.39 11.04
CA LEU A 140 0.64 -1.43 12.08
C LEU A 140 1.74 -1.22 13.11
N CYS A 141 2.43 -2.29 13.54
CA CYS A 141 3.56 -2.16 14.45
C CYS A 141 4.68 -1.32 13.83
N ASP A 142 5.06 -1.59 12.58
CA ASP A 142 6.09 -0.81 11.86
C ASP A 142 5.70 0.67 11.76
N LYS A 143 4.45 0.96 11.38
CA LYS A 143 3.92 2.33 11.28
C LYS A 143 3.97 3.09 12.62
N ASN A 144 3.82 2.38 13.74
CA ASN A 144 3.79 2.97 15.08
C ASN A 144 5.13 2.81 15.84
N GLY A 145 6.20 2.38 15.17
CA GLY A 145 7.52 2.24 15.79
C GLY A 145 7.59 1.13 16.86
N ILE A 146 6.74 0.12 16.78
CA ILE A 146 6.68 -1.01 17.72
C ILE A 146 7.57 -2.13 17.18
N SER A 147 8.53 -2.60 17.99
CA SER A 147 9.43 -3.68 17.58
C SER A 147 8.68 -4.98 17.26
N LEU A 148 8.96 -5.55 16.08
CA LEU A 148 8.47 -6.86 15.65
C LEU A 148 9.23 -8.03 16.27
N THR A 149 10.37 -7.76 16.92
CA THR A 149 11.24 -8.79 17.49
C THR A 149 11.45 -8.59 18.99
N PHE A 150 11.93 -9.66 19.63
CA PHE A 150 12.38 -9.67 21.02
C PHE A 150 13.61 -10.56 21.15
N LEU A 151 14.45 -10.31 22.17
CA LEU A 151 15.52 -11.21 22.54
C LEU A 151 14.95 -12.32 23.42
N ASP A 152 15.18 -13.58 23.04
CA ASP A 152 14.82 -14.71 23.88
C ASP A 152 15.82 -14.88 25.05
N ASN A 153 15.54 -15.82 25.94
CA ASN A 153 16.36 -16.07 27.13
C ASN A 153 17.81 -16.49 26.82
N LYS A 154 18.11 -16.82 25.56
CA LYS A 154 19.45 -17.18 25.08
C LYS A 154 20.16 -16.01 24.39
N GLY A 155 19.50 -14.86 24.28
CA GLY A 155 20.01 -13.69 23.56
C GLY A 155 19.76 -13.75 22.06
N ASP A 156 18.99 -14.72 21.55
CA ASP A 156 18.67 -14.81 20.13
C ASP A 156 17.51 -13.88 19.79
N THR A 157 17.59 -13.19 18.64
CA THR A 157 16.49 -12.37 18.12
C THR A 157 15.39 -13.26 17.54
N ARG A 158 14.17 -13.16 18.09
CA ARG A 158 12.99 -13.90 17.67
C ARG A 158 11.88 -12.97 17.21
N GLN A 159 11.09 -13.43 16.24
CA GLN A 159 9.88 -12.75 15.80
C GLN A 159 8.78 -12.87 16.86
N LYS A 160 8.09 -11.76 17.13
CA LYS A 160 6.90 -11.77 17.99
C LYS A 160 5.76 -12.53 17.30
N LYS A 161 4.98 -13.24 18.13
CA LYS A 161 3.71 -13.85 17.72
C LYS A 161 2.67 -12.77 17.52
N ALA A 162 1.67 -13.04 16.68
CA ALA A 162 0.59 -12.11 16.39
C ALA A 162 -0.19 -11.66 17.64
N SER A 163 -0.32 -12.53 18.65
CA SER A 163 -0.93 -12.17 19.93
C SER A 163 -0.12 -11.11 20.70
N ALA A 164 1.21 -11.22 20.70
CA ALA A 164 2.08 -10.24 21.32
C ALA A 164 2.04 -8.88 20.58
N LEU A 165 1.98 -8.91 19.24
CA LEU A 165 1.79 -7.69 18.44
C LEU A 165 0.44 -7.03 18.76
N ASN A 166 -0.63 -7.83 18.90
CA ASN A 166 -1.96 -7.33 19.26
C ASN A 166 -1.96 -6.62 20.64
N ASP A 167 -1.28 -7.22 21.63
CA ASP A 167 -1.13 -6.63 22.95
C ASP A 167 -0.33 -5.33 22.91
N ASP A 168 0.78 -5.30 22.16
CA ASP A 168 1.65 -4.13 22.07
C ASP A 168 0.97 -2.96 21.37
N LEU A 169 0.22 -3.21 20.28
CA LEU A 169 -0.59 -2.20 19.59
C LEU A 169 -1.67 -1.60 20.49
N THR A 170 -2.34 -2.45 21.29
CA THR A 170 -3.36 -1.99 22.24
C THR A 170 -2.73 -1.16 23.36
N LYS A 171 -1.58 -1.58 23.91
CA LYS A 171 -0.83 -0.84 24.94
C LYS A 171 -0.34 0.52 24.43
N ALA A 172 0.05 0.59 23.16
CA ALA A 172 0.42 1.83 22.49
C ALA A 172 -0.77 2.73 22.15
N GLY A 173 -2.01 2.29 22.41
CA GLY A 173 -3.22 3.07 22.15
C GLY A 173 -3.61 3.14 20.68
N VAL A 174 -3.05 2.28 19.82
CA VAL A 174 -3.38 2.24 18.38
C VAL A 174 -4.83 1.83 18.16
N TYR A 175 -5.36 0.95 19.00
CA TYR A 175 -6.77 0.59 19.02
C TYR A 175 -7.26 0.18 20.41
N THR A 176 -8.58 0.11 20.56
CA THR A 176 -9.25 -0.12 21.84
C THR A 176 -9.12 -1.56 22.34
N LYS A 177 -9.31 -1.78 23.65
CA LYS A 177 -9.41 -3.13 24.23
C LYS A 177 -10.56 -3.97 23.65
N VAL A 178 -11.61 -3.34 23.12
CA VAL A 178 -12.70 -4.06 22.45
C VAL A 178 -12.20 -4.63 21.12
N GLN A 179 -11.50 -3.82 20.32
CA GLN A 179 -10.86 -4.28 19.09
C GLN A 179 -9.80 -5.36 19.36
N GLN A 180 -9.02 -5.24 20.42
CA GLN A 180 -8.07 -6.27 20.86
C GLN A 180 -8.74 -7.65 21.02
N LYS A 181 -9.89 -7.70 21.70
CA LYS A 181 -10.64 -8.95 21.94
C LYS A 181 -11.18 -9.56 20.65
N ASN A 182 -11.63 -8.73 19.71
CA ASN A 182 -12.06 -9.20 18.39
C ASN A 182 -10.90 -9.83 17.63
N VAL A 183 -9.75 -9.14 17.57
CA VAL A 183 -8.51 -9.64 16.96
C VAL A 183 -8.07 -10.96 17.60
N THR A 184 -8.16 -11.09 18.93
CA THR A 184 -7.87 -12.34 19.63
C THR A 184 -8.80 -13.47 19.18
N GLY A 185 -10.10 -13.21 19.03
CA GLY A 185 -11.07 -14.20 18.54
C GLY A 185 -10.73 -14.69 17.13
N TRP A 186 -10.43 -13.77 16.22
CA TRP A 186 -10.04 -14.09 14.83
C TRP A 186 -8.72 -14.86 14.76
N GLN A 187 -7.74 -14.48 15.57
CA GLN A 187 -6.49 -15.24 15.72
C GLN A 187 -6.75 -16.66 16.23
N GLY A 188 -7.73 -16.84 17.14
CA GLY A 188 -8.18 -18.14 17.60
C GLY A 188 -8.67 -19.03 16.46
N ILE A 189 -9.61 -18.54 15.64
CA ILE A 189 -10.14 -19.28 14.48
C ILE A 189 -9.01 -19.67 13.51
N ARG A 190 -8.15 -18.73 13.15
CA ARG A 190 -6.97 -19.01 12.31
C ARG A 190 -6.06 -20.07 12.93
N ASN A 191 -5.84 -20.02 14.24
CA ASN A 191 -4.97 -20.94 14.94
C ASN A 191 -5.53 -22.38 14.89
N GLU A 192 -6.81 -22.55 15.19
CA GLU A 192 -7.48 -23.84 15.05
C GLU A 192 -7.41 -24.36 13.59
N ALA A 193 -7.61 -23.48 12.61
CA ALA A 193 -7.51 -23.82 11.20
C ALA A 193 -6.09 -24.29 10.80
N ALA A 194 -5.05 -23.55 11.18
CA ALA A 194 -3.67 -23.88 10.85
C ALA A 194 -3.16 -25.15 11.55
N HIS A 195 -3.79 -25.57 12.64
CA HIS A 195 -3.46 -26.77 13.39
C HIS A 195 -4.36 -27.98 13.08
N GLY A 196 -5.32 -27.85 12.16
CA GLY A 196 -6.17 -28.95 11.71
C GLY A 196 -7.39 -29.24 12.60
N ASN A 197 -7.71 -28.35 13.54
CA ASN A 197 -8.82 -28.50 14.48
C ASN A 197 -10.14 -27.99 13.87
N PHE A 198 -10.54 -28.54 12.74
CA PHE A 198 -11.63 -28.01 11.90
C PHE A 198 -13.03 -28.09 12.54
N SER A 199 -13.21 -28.88 13.59
CA SER A 199 -14.48 -28.95 14.34
C SER A 199 -14.66 -27.83 15.37
N ALA A 200 -13.59 -27.07 15.67
CA ALA A 200 -13.63 -26.00 16.67
C ALA A 200 -14.33 -24.72 16.19
N TYR A 201 -14.63 -24.62 14.89
CA TYR A 201 -15.27 -23.46 14.28
C TYR A 201 -16.05 -23.85 13.02
N ASN A 202 -17.04 -23.02 12.66
CA ASN A 202 -17.93 -23.23 11.52
C ASN A 202 -17.83 -22.12 10.46
N SER A 203 -18.46 -22.33 9.30
CA SER A 203 -18.39 -21.40 8.16
C SER A 203 -18.94 -20.00 8.46
N GLU A 204 -19.95 -19.88 9.32
CA GLU A 204 -20.50 -18.57 9.69
C GLU A 204 -19.56 -17.79 10.62
N GLU A 205 -18.83 -18.49 11.49
CA GLU A 205 -17.76 -17.87 12.29
C GLU A 205 -16.62 -17.38 11.40
N VAL A 206 -16.26 -18.12 10.34
CA VAL A 206 -15.29 -17.66 9.33
C VAL A 206 -15.83 -16.45 8.56
N ARG A 207 -17.11 -16.45 8.17
CA ARG A 207 -17.74 -15.31 7.49
C ARG A 207 -17.68 -14.04 8.34
N LEU A 208 -18.02 -14.14 9.62
CA LEU A 208 -17.96 -13.04 10.58
C LEU A 208 -16.51 -12.58 10.83
N MET A 209 -15.57 -13.53 10.88
CA MET A 209 -14.14 -13.23 10.96
C MET A 209 -13.68 -12.40 9.75
N LEU A 210 -13.97 -12.83 8.52
CA LEU A 210 -13.56 -12.11 7.31
C LEU A 210 -14.16 -10.70 7.27
N SER A 211 -15.47 -10.56 7.50
CA SER A 211 -16.13 -9.26 7.55
C SER A 211 -15.55 -8.34 8.63
N GLY A 212 -15.25 -8.91 9.81
CA GLY A 212 -14.62 -8.19 10.91
C GLY A 212 -13.21 -7.71 10.59
N ILE A 213 -12.40 -8.56 9.95
CA ILE A 213 -11.04 -8.22 9.50
C ILE A 213 -11.09 -7.10 8.46
N THR A 214 -11.99 -7.17 7.48
CA THR A 214 -12.18 -6.11 6.46
C THR A 214 -12.47 -4.77 7.12
N ALA A 215 -13.45 -4.74 8.04
CA ALA A 215 -13.81 -3.51 8.75
C ALA A 215 -12.67 -2.99 9.62
N PHE A 216 -11.91 -3.88 10.26
CA PHE A 216 -10.75 -3.51 11.08
C PHE A 216 -9.65 -2.85 10.24
N ILE A 217 -9.26 -3.47 9.13
CA ILE A 217 -8.24 -2.95 8.21
C ILE A 217 -8.65 -1.59 7.64
N ALA A 218 -9.92 -1.44 7.23
CA ALA A 218 -10.44 -0.18 6.72
C ALA A 218 -10.43 0.94 7.78
N SER A 219 -10.68 0.59 9.05
CA SER A 219 -10.67 1.57 10.15
C SER A 219 -9.26 2.01 10.57
N LEU A 220 -8.24 1.20 10.30
CA LEU A 220 -6.86 1.42 10.75
C LEU A 220 -5.85 1.07 9.63
N PRO A 221 -5.71 1.91 8.59
CA PRO A 221 -4.78 1.63 7.49
C PRO A 221 -3.31 1.54 7.95
N ALA A 222 -2.56 0.60 7.37
CA ALA A 222 -1.19 0.23 7.76
C ALA A 222 -0.20 0.20 6.60
#